data_AF-A0A9E4Z488-F1
#
_entry.id   AF-A0A9E4Z488-F1
#
_cell.length_a   1.000
_cell.length_b   1.000
_cell.length_c   1.000
_cell.angle_alpha   90.00
_cell.angle_beta   90.00
_cell.angle_gamma   90.00
#
_symmetry.space_group_name_H-M   'P 1'
#
loop_
_entity.id
_entity.type
_entity.pdbx_description
1 polymer ?
#
loop_
_entity_poly.entity_id
_entity_poly.type
_entity_poly.pdbx_seq_one_letter_code
_entity_poly.pdbx_strand_id
1 'polypeptide(L)' 'MLVIGLTGSIGTGKSEAARHLEALGASLISADQVGHEAYTPNTEAW' A
#
# COMPACT_ATOMS: atom_id res chain seq x y z
N MET A 1 -9.92 -1.56 -15.31
CA MET A 1 -8.79 -1.05 -14.52
C MET A 1 -7.83 -2.20 -14.27
N LEU A 2 -6.53 -2.03 -14.55
CA LEU A 2 -5.52 -3.04 -14.23
C LEU A 2 -5.11 -2.88 -12.76
N VAL A 3 -5.03 -3.97 -12.01
CA VAL A 3 -4.63 -3.97 -10.60
C VAL A 3 -3.44 -4.91 -10.43
N ILE A 4 -2.40 -4.43 -9.74
CA ILE A 4 -1.15 -5.16 -9.54
C ILE A 4 -0.90 -5.26 -8.03
N GLY A 5 -0.75 -6.48 -7.53
CA GLY A 5 -0.32 -6.73 -6.16
C GLY A 5 1.20 -6.62 -6.04
N LEU A 6 1.69 -5.59 -5.37
CA LEU A 6 3.12 -5.41 -5.12
C LEU A 6 3.51 -5.98 -3.76
N THR A 7 4.36 -7.02 -3.76
CA THR A 7 4.82 -7.73 -2.56
C THR A 7 6.34 -7.78 -2.48
N GLY A 8 6.87 -8.19 -1.33
CA GLY A 8 8.29 -8.28 -1.02
C GLY A 8 8.53 -8.28 0.49
N SER A 9 9.59 -8.95 0.94
CA SER A 9 10.00 -8.91 2.34
C SER A 9 10.60 -7.56 2.74
N ILE A 10 10.81 -7.35 4.04
CA ILE A 10 11.43 -6.12 4.55
C ILE A 10 12.85 -5.97 3.97
N GLY A 11 13.21 -4.75 3.54
CA GLY A 11 14.52 -4.44 2.98
C GLY A 11 14.74 -4.81 1.51
N THR A 12 13.74 -5.35 0.79
CA THR A 12 13.89 -5.71 -0.64
C THR A 12 13.55 -4.59 -1.62
N GLY A 13 13.20 -3.40 -1.13
CA GLY A 13 12.85 -2.26 -1.98
C GLY A 13 11.41 -2.24 -2.48
N LYS A 14 10.48 -2.99 -1.86
CA LYS A 14 9.02 -2.91 -2.16
C LYS A 14 8.52 -1.46 -2.22
N SER A 15 8.85 -0.65 -1.22
CA SER A 15 8.42 0.75 -1.18
C SER A 15 9.05 1.61 -2.29
N GLU A 16 10.29 1.29 -2.72
CA GLU A 16 10.92 1.97 -3.86
C GLU A 16 10.22 1.64 -5.17
N ALA A 17 9.94 0.36 -5.41
CA ALA A 17 9.19 -0.07 -6.58
C ALA A 17 7.78 0.56 -6.63
N ALA A 18 7.11 0.70 -5.48
CA ALA A 18 5.83 1.40 -5.38
C ALA A 18 5.95 2.88 -5.82
N ARG A 19 6.97 3.59 -5.34
CA ARG A 19 7.23 4.99 -5.73
C ARG A 19 7.52 5.16 -7.21
N HIS A 20 8.24 4.21 -7.82
CA HIS A 20 8.48 4.24 -9.26
C HIS A 20 7.18 4.05 -10.07
N LEU A 21 6.31 3.12 -9.65
CA LEU A 21 5.01 2.93 -10.30
C LEU A 21 4.12 4.17 -10.17
N GLU A 22 4.11 4.80 -8.99
CA GLU A 22 3.37 6.04 -8.75
C GLU A 22 3.89 7.19 -9.63
N ALA A 23 5.22 7.34 -9.76
CA ALA A 23 5.84 8.33 -10.64
C ALA A 23 5.50 8.11 -12.13
N LEU A 24 5.14 6.89 -12.53
CA LEU A 24 4.66 6.54 -13.87
C LEU A 24 3.14 6.75 -14.04
N GLY A 25 2.45 7.24 -13.01
CA GLY A 25 1.03 7.55 -13.03
C GLY A 25 0.12 6.46 -12.44
N ALA A 26 0.68 5.43 -11.79
CA ALA A 26 -0.14 4.46 -11.09
C ALA A 26 -0.70 5.06 -9.79
N SER A 27 -1.96 4.73 -9.46
CA SER A 27 -2.48 5.00 -8.12
C SER A 27 -1.95 3.95 -7.14
N LEU A 28 -1.37 4.39 -6.03
CA LEU A 28 -0.86 3.51 -4.98
C LEU A 28 -1.91 3.30 -3.89
N ILE A 29 -2.14 2.04 -3.52
CA ILE A 29 -2.93 1.65 -2.34
C ILE A 29 -2.00 0.89 -1.40
N SER A 30 -1.73 1.46 -0.22
CA SER A 30 -0.88 0.84 0.79
C SER A 30 -1.73 -0.01 1.75
N ALA A 31 -1.61 -1.33 1.66
CA ALA A 31 -2.28 -2.25 2.58
C ALA A 31 -1.81 -2.07 4.03
N ASP A 32 -0.53 -1.74 4.25
CA ASP A 32 0.04 -1.48 5.57
C ASP A 32 -0.64 -0.26 6.22
N GLN A 33 -0.86 0.81 5.43
CA GLN A 33 -1.54 2.03 5.90
C GLN A 33 -3.02 1.79 6.16
N VAL A 34 -3.75 1.23 5.18
CA VAL A 34 -5.19 0.96 5.31
C VAL A 34 -5.46 0.00 6.46
N GLY A 35 -4.60 -1.02 6.63
CA GLY A 35 -4.66 -1.93 7.77
C GLY A 35 -4.51 -1.19 9.09
N HIS A 36 -3.57 -0.23 9.16
CA HIS A 36 -3.36 0.58 10.37
C HIS A 36 -4.54 1.49 10.69
N GLU A 37 -5.08 2.14 9.67
CA GLU A 37 -6.26 3.02 9.79
C GLU A 37 -7.50 2.23 10.22
N ALA A 38 -7.66 1.01 9.72
CA ALA A 38 -8.82 0.18 9.99
C ALA A 38 -9.04 -0.08 11.49
N TYR A 39 -8.00 -0.24 12.29
CA TYR A 39 -8.12 -0.48 13.73
C TYR A 39 -7.95 0.78 14.60
N THR A 40 -8.02 1.99 14.02
CA THR A 40 -7.99 3.21 14.83
C THR A 40 -9.25 3.31 15.70
N PRO A 41 -9.20 3.94 16.90
CA PRO A 41 -10.37 3.99 17.77
C PRO A 41 -11.57 4.66 17.09
N ASN A 42 -12.76 4.06 17.26
CA ASN A 42 -14.03 4.51 16.69
C ASN A 42 -14.14 4.39 15.16
N THR A 43 -13.42 3.46 14.54
CA THR A 43 -13.68 3.04 13.15
C THR A 43 -14.62 1.85 13.09
N GLU A 44 -15.30 1.68 11.96
CA GLU A 44 -16.30 0.62 11.75
C GLU A 44 -15.76 -0.81 11.88
N ALA A 45 -14.43 -0.99 11.79
CA ALA A 45 -13.78 -2.28 11.94
C ALA A 45 -13.57 -2.70 13.41
N TRP A 46 -13.96 -1.86 14.38
CA TRP A 46 -13.88 -2.16 15.82
C TRP A 46 -15.09 -1.67 16.62
#